data_AF-A0A1C1CZ33-F1
#
_entry.id   AF-A0A1C1CZ33-F1
#
_cell.length_a   1.000
_cell.length_b   1.000
_cell.length_c   1.000
_cell.angle_alpha   90.00
_cell.angle_beta   90.00
_cell.angle_gamma   90.00
#
_symmetry.space_group_name_H-M   'P 1'
#
loop_
_entity.id
_entity.type
_entity.pdbx_description
1 polymer ?
#
loop_
_entity_poly.entity_id
_entity_poly.type
_entity_poly.pdbx_seq_one_letter_code
_entity_poly.pdbx_strand_id
1 'polypeptide(L)'
;MIGTDTSKKASSDSKPKSGQSDGHALLVNARCHGNFIENVPLALLVASIVEMNGGDRQVLTGSLAALLFFRIAHVELGLKAERALGWGRSVGYFGTLSWVLGMSTYAAWLVKSYWGL
;
A
#
# COMPACT_ATOMS: atom_id res chain seq x y z
N MET A 1 22.43 50.34 9.05
CA MET A 1 21.89 48.99 9.29
C MET A 1 21.13 48.58 8.04
N ILE A 2 21.71 47.67 7.26
CA ILE A 2 21.12 47.06 6.06
C ILE A 2 20.47 45.76 6.53
N GLY A 3 19.14 45.70 6.46
CA GLY A 3 18.33 44.53 6.78
C GLY A 3 17.33 44.37 5.64
N THR A 4 17.56 43.34 4.83
CA THR A 4 16.76 42.92 3.68
C THR A 4 15.42 42.33 4.12
N ASP A 5 14.32 43.08 3.94
CA ASP A 5 12.96 42.57 4.10
C ASP A 5 12.49 41.90 2.80
N THR A 6 12.97 40.69 2.57
CA THR A 6 12.49 39.79 1.52
C THR A 6 11.22 39.09 2.01
N SER A 7 10.10 39.80 2.09
CA SER A 7 8.80 39.18 2.42
C SER A 7 7.62 39.92 1.81
N LYS A 8 7.50 39.87 0.49
CA LYS A 8 6.20 40.05 -0.20
C LYS A 8 6.04 39.02 -1.31
N LYS A 9 6.01 37.74 -0.94
CA LYS A 9 5.41 36.68 -1.76
C LYS A 9 3.90 36.64 -1.46
N ALA A 10 3.21 37.71 -1.81
CA ALA A 10 1.77 37.88 -1.61
C ALA A 10 1.10 38.05 -2.98
N SER A 11 1.07 36.96 -3.76
CA SER A 11 0.15 36.80 -4.87
C SER A 11 -0.54 35.45 -4.73
N SER A 12 -1.34 35.37 -3.66
CA SER A 12 -2.40 34.39 -3.51
C SER A 12 -3.51 34.75 -4.51
N ASP A 13 -3.28 34.49 -5.79
CA ASP A 13 -4.33 34.56 -6.80
C ASP A 13 -5.25 33.35 -6.62
N SER A 14 -6.36 33.61 -5.95
CA SER A 14 -7.42 32.69 -5.58
C SER A 14 -8.21 32.26 -6.82
N LYS A 15 -7.57 31.50 -7.73
CA LYS A 15 -8.31 30.75 -8.75
C LYS A 15 -9.08 29.63 -8.04
N PRO A 16 -10.37 29.42 -8.36
CA PRO A 16 -11.22 28.49 -7.65
C PRO A 16 -10.66 27.07 -7.83
N LYS A 17 -10.05 26.54 -6.77
CA LYS A 17 -9.37 25.24 -6.76
C LYS A 17 -10.33 24.04 -6.85
N SER A 18 -11.65 24.23 -6.95
CA SER A 18 -12.63 23.13 -6.94
C SER A 18 -12.45 22.20 -8.14
N GLY A 19 -12.27 22.74 -9.35
CA GLY A 19 -12.07 21.88 -10.53
C GLY A 19 -10.76 21.10 -10.52
N GLN A 20 -9.70 21.66 -9.91
CA GLN A 20 -8.39 21.01 -9.83
C GLN A 20 -8.32 19.98 -8.69
N SER A 21 -9.04 20.20 -7.58
CA SER A 21 -9.13 19.22 -6.49
C SER A 21 -9.86 17.96 -6.92
N ASP A 22 -10.96 18.11 -7.65
CA ASP A 22 -11.80 16.97 -8.05
C ASP A 22 -11.06 16.07 -9.05
N GLY A 23 -10.42 16.68 -10.06
CA GLY A 23 -9.59 15.94 -11.01
C GLY A 23 -8.41 15.22 -10.34
N HIS A 24 -7.74 15.88 -9.38
CA HIS A 24 -6.65 15.25 -8.63
C HIS A 24 -7.14 14.08 -7.76
N ALA A 25 -8.27 14.25 -7.06
CA ALA A 25 -8.87 13.20 -6.24
C ALA A 25 -9.26 11.97 -7.07
N LEU A 26 -9.86 12.18 -8.25
CA LEU A 26 -10.19 11.09 -9.18
C LEU A 26 -8.94 10.34 -9.66
N LEU A 27 -7.86 11.06 -10.01
CA LEU A 27 -6.60 10.44 -10.42
C LEU A 27 -5.95 9.64 -9.28
N VAL A 28 -5.97 10.16 -8.05
CA VAL A 28 -5.45 9.43 -6.88
C VAL A 28 -6.26 8.16 -6.64
N ASN A 29 -7.60 8.23 -6.69
CA ASN A 29 -8.46 7.06 -6.51
C ASN A 29 -8.25 6.01 -7.61
N ALA A 30 -8.12 6.42 -8.87
CA ALA A 30 -7.82 5.51 -9.98
C ALA A 30 -6.47 4.79 -9.78
N ARG A 31 -5.43 5.51 -9.33
CA ARG A 31 -4.14 4.91 -8.99
C ARG A 31 -4.24 3.97 -7.80
N CYS A 32 -4.97 4.34 -6.75
CA CYS A 32 -5.18 3.47 -5.58
C CYS A 32 -5.85 2.17 -6.00
N HIS A 33 -6.89 2.27 -6.84
CA HIS A 33 -7.61 1.11 -7.36
C HIS A 33 -6.71 0.22 -8.22
N GLY A 34 -5.95 0.78 -9.16
CA GLY A 34 -4.97 0.05 -9.97
C GLY A 34 -3.97 -0.74 -9.12
N ASN A 35 -3.35 -0.06 -8.13
CA ASN A 35 -2.41 -0.71 -7.21
C ASN A 35 -3.07 -1.84 -6.39
N PHE A 36 -4.35 -1.70 -6.08
CA PHE A 36 -5.10 -2.73 -5.34
C PHE A 36 -5.34 -3.96 -6.21
N ILE A 37 -5.87 -3.79 -7.43
CA ILE A 37 -6.23 -4.90 -8.32
C ILE A 37 -5.00 -5.64 -8.89
N GLU A 38 -3.83 -5.00 -8.95
CA GLU A 38 -2.61 -5.66 -9.40
C GLU A 38 -2.00 -6.56 -8.32
N ASN A 39 -2.06 -6.11 -7.06
CA ASN A 39 -1.28 -6.76 -6.00
C ASN A 39 -2.14 -7.62 -5.06
N VAL A 40 -3.40 -7.26 -4.80
CA VAL A 40 -4.24 -7.99 -3.83
C VAL A 40 -4.69 -9.34 -4.39
N PRO A 41 -5.18 -9.46 -5.64
CA PRO A 41 -5.54 -10.77 -6.19
C PRO A 41 -4.36 -11.74 -6.23
N LEU A 42 -3.16 -11.27 -6.57
CA LEU A 42 -1.95 -12.10 -6.53
C LEU A 42 -1.65 -12.57 -5.10
N ALA A 43 -1.76 -11.68 -4.12
CA ALA A 43 -1.56 -12.04 -2.72
C ALA A 43 -2.60 -13.06 -2.23
N LEU A 44 -3.88 -12.88 -2.58
CA LEU A 44 -4.93 -13.85 -2.29
C LEU A 44 -4.72 -15.19 -2.99
N LEU A 45 -4.17 -15.19 -4.21
CA LEU A 45 -3.80 -16.41 -4.92
C LEU A 45 -2.69 -17.15 -4.16
N VAL A 46 -1.66 -16.46 -3.68
CA VAL A 46 -0.62 -17.08 -2.84
C VAL A 46 -1.21 -17.63 -1.54
N ALA A 47 -2.12 -16.89 -0.89
CA ALA A 47 -2.86 -17.40 0.27
C ALA A 47 -3.64 -18.69 -0.05
N SER A 48 -4.32 -18.75 -1.20
CA SER A 48 -5.07 -19.93 -1.61
C SER A 48 -4.16 -21.15 -1.82
N ILE A 49 -2.98 -20.94 -2.40
CA ILE A 49 -1.98 -22.01 -2.55
C ILE A 49 -1.53 -22.51 -1.17
N VAL A 50 -1.27 -21.61 -0.23
CA VAL A 50 -0.89 -21.98 1.15
C VAL A 50 -2.01 -22.77 1.83
N GLU A 51 -3.25 -22.33 1.71
CA GLU A 51 -4.42 -22.99 2.29
C GLU A 51 -4.61 -24.41 1.71
N MET A 52 -4.48 -24.54 0.39
CA MET A 52 -4.59 -25.83 -0.30
C MET A 52 -3.49 -26.83 0.10
N ASN A 53 -2.29 -26.34 0.45
CA ASN A 53 -1.18 -27.16 0.92
C ASN A 53 -1.23 -27.47 2.42
N GLY A 54 -2.35 -27.16 3.09
CA GLY A 54 -2.54 -27.47 4.51
C GLY A 54 -1.77 -26.53 5.44
N GLY A 55 -1.51 -25.29 5.00
CA GLY A 55 -0.93 -24.27 5.88
C GLY A 55 -1.79 -23.98 7.11
N ASP A 56 -1.16 -23.54 8.19
CA ASP A 56 -1.86 -23.27 9.45
C ASP A 56 -2.89 -22.14 9.27
N ARG A 57 -4.15 -22.45 9.60
CA ARG A 57 -5.27 -21.51 9.52
C ARG A 57 -5.09 -20.28 10.39
N GLN A 58 -4.45 -20.41 11.56
CA GLN A 58 -4.20 -19.27 12.46
C GLN A 58 -3.17 -18.32 11.84
N VAL A 59 -2.08 -18.87 11.31
CA VAL A 59 -1.04 -18.10 10.60
C VAL A 59 -1.63 -17.43 9.37
N LEU A 60 -2.43 -18.14 8.57
CA LEU A 60 -3.05 -17.60 7.36
C LEU A 60 -4.07 -16.50 7.68
N THR A 61 -4.90 -16.69 8.70
CA THR A 61 -5.87 -15.67 9.13
C THR A 61 -5.15 -14.42 9.63
N GLY A 62 -4.13 -14.60 10.47
CA GLY A 62 -3.30 -13.50 10.98
C GLY A 62 -2.56 -12.77 9.85
N SER A 63 -2.03 -13.51 8.87
CA SER A 63 -1.34 -12.91 7.74
C SER A 63 -2.32 -12.15 6.83
N LEU A 64 -3.51 -12.67 6.55
CA LEU A 64 -4.53 -11.95 5.77
C LEU A 64 -5.00 -10.67 6.48
N ALA A 65 -5.14 -10.70 7.81
CA ALA A 65 -5.41 -9.50 8.58
C ALA A 65 -4.28 -8.48 8.47
N ALA A 66 -3.01 -8.93 8.51
CA ALA A 66 -1.85 -8.07 8.30
C ALA A 66 -1.81 -7.48 6.88
N LEU A 67 -2.14 -8.27 5.84
CA LEU A 67 -2.28 -7.78 4.47
C LEU A 67 -3.31 -6.66 4.40
N LEU A 68 -4.51 -6.86 4.97
CA LEU A 68 -5.55 -5.85 5.02
C LEU A 68 -5.04 -4.57 5.70
N PHE A 69 -4.37 -4.71 6.84
CA PHE A 69 -3.76 -3.57 7.54
C PHE A 69 -2.74 -2.83 6.66
N PHE A 70 -1.83 -3.53 5.97
CA PHE A 70 -0.87 -2.90 5.07
C PHE A 70 -1.55 -2.18 3.90
N ARG A 71 -2.69 -2.67 3.40
CA ARG A 71 -3.46 -1.98 2.36
C ARG A 71 -4.15 -0.73 2.86
N ILE A 72 -4.73 -0.79 4.05
CA ILE A 72 -5.32 0.40 4.69
C ILE A 72 -4.22 1.43 4.94
N ALA A 73 -3.07 1.03 5.48
CA ALA A 73 -1.93 1.92 5.70
C ALA A 73 -1.39 2.53 4.40
N HIS A 74 -1.30 1.77 3.30
CA HIS A 74 -0.87 2.29 2.00
C HIS A 74 -1.77 3.43 1.49
N VAL A 75 -3.08 3.24 1.58
CA VAL A 75 -4.07 4.15 0.98
C VAL A 75 -4.39 5.32 1.91
N GLU A 76 -4.80 5.04 3.14
CA GLU A 76 -5.28 6.06 4.09
C GLU A 76 -4.12 6.87 4.68
N LEU A 77 -3.04 6.22 5.12
CA LEU A 77 -1.88 6.91 5.71
C LEU A 77 -0.84 7.35 4.66
N GLY A 78 -0.91 6.84 3.44
CA GLY A 78 0.04 7.14 2.37
C GLY A 78 -0.51 8.08 1.30
N LEU A 79 -1.57 7.65 0.59
CA LEU A 79 -2.08 8.33 -0.60
C LEU A 79 -3.11 9.42 -0.32
N LYS A 80 -3.94 9.25 0.72
CA LYS A 80 -5.03 10.19 1.05
C LYS A 80 -4.66 11.22 2.11
N ALA A 81 -3.69 10.95 2.98
CA ALA A 81 -3.28 11.90 4.00
C ALA A 81 -2.59 13.12 3.37
N GLU A 82 -3.12 14.34 3.59
CA GLU A 82 -2.49 15.60 3.14
C GLU A 82 -1.08 15.77 3.71
N ARG A 83 -0.85 15.26 4.93
CA ARG A 83 0.48 15.08 5.52
C ARG A 83 1.13 13.82 4.96
N ALA A 84 1.33 13.78 3.65
CA ALA A 84 2.03 12.75 2.90
C ALA A 84 3.54 12.70 3.25
N LEU A 85 3.86 12.67 4.55
CA LEU A 85 5.08 12.06 5.05
C LEU A 85 5.06 10.64 4.50
N GLY A 86 5.73 10.45 3.36
CA GLY A 86 5.63 9.29 2.46
C GLY A 86 5.95 7.93 3.08
N TRP A 87 6.12 7.85 4.41
CA TRP A 87 6.17 6.63 5.17
C TRP A 87 4.94 5.76 5.03
N GLY A 88 3.71 6.29 5.06
CA GLY A 88 2.52 5.44 4.92
C GLY A 88 2.49 4.67 3.58
N ARG A 89 2.93 5.34 2.50
CA ARG A 89 3.07 4.72 1.16
C ARG A 89 4.16 3.65 1.16
N SER A 90 5.34 3.94 1.70
CA SER A 90 6.43 2.97 1.75
C SER A 90 6.09 1.78 2.63
N VAL A 91 5.54 1.99 3.83
CA VAL A 91 5.14 0.94 4.77
C VAL A 91 4.10 0.01 4.15
N GLY A 92 3.08 0.56 3.49
CA GLY A 92 2.07 -0.26 2.83
C GLY A 92 2.61 -1.05 1.63
N TYR A 93 3.50 -0.44 0.83
CA TYR A 93 4.16 -1.10 -0.30
C TYR A 93 5.11 -2.21 0.15
N PHE A 94 6.07 -1.89 1.02
CA PHE A 94 7.01 -2.87 1.56
C PHE A 94 6.33 -3.91 2.44
N GLY A 95 5.27 -3.55 3.15
CA GLY A 95 4.44 -4.49 3.92
C GLY A 95 3.76 -5.51 3.02
N THR A 96 3.15 -5.07 1.92
CA THR A 96 2.57 -5.97 0.91
C THR A 96 3.63 -6.85 0.26
N LEU A 97 4.78 -6.27 -0.12
CA LEU A 97 5.87 -7.02 -0.75
C LEU A 97 6.44 -8.08 0.20
N SER A 98 6.68 -7.70 1.46
CA SER A 98 7.15 -8.62 2.51
C SER A 98 6.13 -9.72 2.78
N TRP A 99 4.84 -9.39 2.73
CA TRP A 99 3.77 -10.38 2.87
C TRP A 99 3.80 -11.41 1.73
N VAL A 100 3.89 -10.96 0.48
CA VAL A 100 3.94 -11.87 -0.69
C VAL A 100 5.19 -12.74 -0.62
N LEU A 101 6.35 -12.17 -0.33
CA LEU A 101 7.58 -12.92 -0.15
C LEU A 101 7.47 -13.95 0.98
N GLY A 102 6.97 -13.54 2.16
CA GLY A 102 6.85 -14.42 3.32
C GLY A 102 5.85 -15.56 3.12
N MET A 103 4.69 -15.30 2.51
CA MET A 103 3.72 -16.36 2.23
C MET A 103 4.17 -17.26 1.08
N SER A 104 4.91 -16.72 0.10
CA SER A 104 5.49 -17.52 -0.99
C SER A 104 6.58 -18.47 -0.48
N THR A 105 7.46 -18.01 0.41
CA THR A 105 8.46 -18.89 1.03
C THR A 105 7.81 -19.93 1.95
N TYR A 106 6.76 -19.56 2.68
CA TYR A 106 5.99 -20.51 3.48
C TYR A 106 5.30 -21.56 2.62
N ALA A 107 4.70 -21.17 1.49
CA ALA A 107 4.11 -22.10 0.52
C ALA A 107 5.16 -23.08 -0.01
N ALA A 108 6.34 -22.59 -0.40
CA ALA A 108 7.44 -23.44 -0.87
C ALA A 108 7.91 -24.42 0.22
N TRP A 109 7.95 -23.97 1.48
CA TRP A 109 8.33 -24.82 2.61
C TRP A 109 7.32 -25.94 2.89
N LEU A 110 6.01 -25.64 2.82
CA LEU A 110 4.96 -26.66 2.97
C LEU A 110 5.07 -27.76 1.91
N VAL A 111 5.48 -27.39 0.70
CA VAL A 111 5.60 -28.32 -0.43
C VAL A 111 6.96 -29.04 -0.44
N LYS A 112 7.89 -28.75 0.49
CA LYS A 112 9.26 -29.33 0.46
C LYS A 112 9.28 -30.86 0.36
N SER A 113 8.29 -31.53 0.96
CA SER A 113 8.17 -33.00 0.93
C SER A 113 7.98 -33.52 -0.50
N TYR A 114 7.29 -32.77 -1.37
CA TYR A 114 7.13 -33.10 -2.78
C TYR A 114 8.41 -32.87 -3.60
N TRP A 115 9.36 -32.10 -3.08
CA TRP A 115 10.66 -31.86 -3.72
C TRP A 115 11.67 -32.98 -3.41
N GLY A 116 11.31 -33.94 -2.55
CA GLY A 116 12.23 -34.98 -2.09
C GLY A 116 13.24 -34.49 -1.05
N LEU A 117 12.92 -33.40 -0.33
CA LEU A 117 13.75 -32.76 0.72
C LEU A 117 13.08 -32.79 2.11
#